data_AF-A0A1H7JEX1-F1
#
_entry.id   AF-A0A1H7JEX1-F1
#
_cell.length_a   1.000
_cell.length_b   1.000
_cell.length_c   1.000
_cell.angle_alpha   90.00
_cell.angle_beta   90.00
_cell.angle_gamma   90.00
#
_symmetry.space_group_name_H-M   'P 1'
#
loop_
_entity.id
_entity.type
_entity.pdbx_description
1 polymer ?
#
loop_
_entity_poly.entity_id
_entity_poly.type
_entity_poly.pdbx_seq_one_letter_code
_entity_poly.pdbx_strand_id
1 'polypeptide(L)'
;MGNFDEYQKLLRYKYGSHAFMILISLQFINFGLGLFTDFQWGETRETEYILLIFIPILYSLVMYIYHGAYFLKHQNGKLYSILFFIIGILLLSQGFSPYADIVSDGLVTLNAIGPVSGLIWISISLSYVVRNLVEKRKEADEED
;
A
#
# COMPACT_ATOMS: atom_id res chain seq x y z
N MET A 1 8.50 -16.49 -21.17
CA MET A 1 8.20 -16.41 -19.72
C MET A 1 8.98 -15.23 -19.15
N GLY A 2 8.28 -14.16 -18.79
CA GLY A 2 8.87 -12.90 -18.32
C GLY A 2 9.23 -13.00 -16.85
N ASN A 3 10.52 -13.17 -16.58
CA ASN A 3 11.05 -13.18 -15.22
C ASN A 3 11.55 -11.79 -14.86
N PHE A 4 11.43 -11.43 -13.57
CA PHE A 4 12.14 -10.28 -13.01
C PHE A 4 13.65 -10.45 -13.22
N ASP A 5 14.34 -9.36 -13.56
CA ASP A 5 15.80 -9.38 -13.59
C ASP A 5 16.39 -9.40 -12.17
N GLU A 6 17.70 -9.65 -12.07
CA GLU A 6 18.38 -9.75 -10.76
C GLU A 6 18.30 -8.46 -9.95
N TYR A 7 18.28 -7.30 -10.62
CA TYR A 7 18.12 -6.01 -9.97
C TYR A 7 16.73 -5.86 -9.35
N GLN A 8 15.67 -6.19 -10.10
CA GLN A 8 14.30 -6.19 -9.61
C GLN A 8 14.12 -7.17 -8.44
N LYS A 9 14.71 -8.37 -8.52
CA LYS A 9 14.69 -9.35 -7.40
C LYS A 9 15.36 -8.79 -6.15
N LEU A 10 16.55 -8.20 -6.29
CA LEU A 10 17.30 -7.61 -5.19
C LEU A 10 16.49 -6.50 -4.50
N LEU A 11 15.91 -5.58 -5.27
CA LEU A 11 15.08 -4.50 -4.72
C LEU A 11 13.82 -5.03 -4.03
N ARG A 12 13.18 -6.06 -4.60
CA ARG A 12 12.01 -6.69 -3.99
C ARG A 12 12.37 -7.33 -2.65
N TYR A 13 13.51 -8.01 -2.57
CA TYR A 13 14.01 -8.56 -1.31
C TYR A 13 14.32 -7.45 -0.30
N LYS A 14 15.03 -6.40 -0.71
CA LYS A 14 15.40 -5.27 0.16
C LYS A 14 14.17 -4.60 0.76
N TYR A 15 13.25 -4.09 -0.06
CA TYR A 15 12.08 -3.37 0.47
C TYR A 15 11.03 -4.30 1.08
N GLY A 16 10.98 -5.57 0.64
CA GLY A 16 10.20 -6.60 1.31
C GLY A 16 10.69 -6.87 2.73
N SER A 17 12.00 -6.91 2.95
CA SER A 17 12.57 -7.06 4.30
C SER A 17 12.25 -5.86 5.20
N HIS A 18 12.30 -4.64 4.65
CA HIS A 18 11.89 -3.44 5.39
C HIS A 18 10.40 -3.50 5.76
N ALA A 19 9.53 -3.87 4.81
CA ALA A 19 8.10 -4.03 5.04
C ALA A 19 7.81 -5.09 6.10
N PHE A 20 8.55 -6.19 6.10
CA PHE A 20 8.44 -7.22 7.11
C PHE A 20 8.83 -6.71 8.50
N MET A 21 9.91 -5.92 8.62
CA MET A 21 10.29 -5.30 9.88
C MET A 21 9.25 -4.28 10.37
N ILE A 22 8.66 -3.50 9.46
CA ILE A 22 7.55 -2.60 9.77
C ILE A 22 6.36 -3.39 10.30
N LEU A 23 5.98 -4.49 9.63
CA LEU A 23 4.89 -5.37 10.06
C LEU A 23 5.14 -5.88 11.48
N ILE A 24 6.28 -6.51 11.74
CA ILE A 24 6.61 -7.04 13.07
C ILE A 24 6.54 -5.94 14.13
N SER A 25 7.12 -4.78 13.85
CA SER A 25 7.17 -3.68 14.81
C SER A 25 5.76 -3.19 15.15
N LEU A 26 4.92 -2.98 14.14
CA LEU A 26 3.52 -2.55 14.32
C LEU A 26 2.71 -3.59 15.10
N GLN A 27 2.84 -4.87 14.76
CA GLN A 27 2.10 -5.92 15.45
C GLN A 27 2.56 -6.08 16.90
N PHE A 28 3.86 -5.94 17.18
CA PHE A 28 4.38 -6.00 18.53
C PHE A 28 3.90 -4.82 19.38
N ILE A 29 3.87 -3.61 18.81
CA ILE A 29 3.32 -2.42 19.48
C ILE A 29 1.83 -2.60 19.75
N ASN A 30 1.04 -3.04 18.75
CA ASN A 30 -0.40 -3.25 18.91
C ASN A 30 -0.72 -4.31 19.98
N PHE A 31 0.01 -5.43 19.94
CA PHE A 31 -0.08 -6.47 20.95
C PHE A 31 0.28 -5.94 22.35
N GLY A 32 1.36 -5.16 22.47
CA GLY A 32 1.77 -4.55 23.73
C GLY A 32 0.72 -3.58 24.29
N LEU A 33 0.13 -2.73 23.46
CA LEU A 33 -0.96 -1.82 23.86
C LEU A 33 -2.15 -2.62 24.41
N GLY A 34 -2.59 -3.64 23.69
CA GLY A 34 -3.69 -4.50 24.12
C GLY A 34 -3.38 -5.34 25.37
N LEU A 35 -2.10 -5.67 25.62
CA LEU A 35 -1.70 -6.46 26.78
C LEU A 35 -1.52 -5.62 28.05
N PHE A 36 -0.96 -4.42 27.94
CA PHE A 36 -0.57 -3.61 29.11
C PHE A 36 -1.55 -2.48 29.45
N THR A 37 -2.39 -2.06 28.50
CA THR A 37 -3.27 -0.89 28.69
C THR A 37 -4.75 -1.17 28.43
N ASP A 38 -5.10 -2.41 28.04
CA ASP A 38 -6.43 -2.80 27.54
C ASP A 38 -6.96 -1.86 26.43
N PHE A 39 -6.04 -1.16 25.75
CA PHE A 39 -6.39 -0.23 24.68
C PHE A 39 -6.78 -0.98 23.42
N GLN A 40 -7.91 -0.60 22.86
CA GLN A 40 -8.47 -1.15 21.63
C GLN A 40 -8.99 0.02 20.77
N TRP A 41 -8.59 0.05 19.50
CA TRP A 41 -8.98 1.07 18.53
C TRP A 41 -9.79 0.50 17.36
N GLY A 42 -9.71 -0.81 17.12
CA GLY A 42 -10.60 -1.52 16.21
C GLY A 42 -11.84 -2.06 16.94
N GLU A 43 -12.93 -2.29 16.22
CA GLU A 43 -14.13 -2.93 16.75
C GLU A 43 -13.82 -4.33 17.32
N THR A 44 -12.90 -5.03 16.67
CA THR A 44 -12.31 -6.28 17.16
C THR A 44 -10.79 -6.27 17.03
N ARG A 45 -10.10 -7.14 17.78
CA ARG A 45 -8.65 -7.26 17.67
C ARG A 45 -8.20 -7.69 16.28
N GLU A 46 -8.95 -8.57 15.63
CA GLU A 46 -8.70 -9.02 14.26
C GLU A 46 -8.72 -7.86 13.27
N THR A 47 -9.63 -6.90 13.47
CA THR A 47 -9.74 -5.69 12.64
C THR A 47 -8.46 -4.86 12.71
N GLU A 48 -7.91 -4.67 13.92
CA GLU A 48 -6.64 -3.96 14.11
C GLU A 48 -5.49 -4.66 13.40
N TYR A 49 -5.37 -5.98 13.59
CA TYR A 49 -4.32 -6.79 12.97
C TYR A 49 -4.37 -6.70 11.44
N ILE A 50 -5.56 -6.80 10.86
CA ILE A 50 -5.77 -6.68 9.40
C ILE A 50 -5.40 -5.29 8.92
N LEU A 51 -5.86 -4.24 9.60
CA LEU A 51 -5.62 -2.87 9.18
C LEU A 51 -4.13 -2.49 9.25
N LEU A 52 -3.39 -3.00 10.24
CA LEU A 52 -1.94 -2.78 10.35
C LEU A 52 -1.15 -3.46 9.23
N ILE A 53 -1.64 -4.53 8.62
CA ILE A 53 -0.99 -5.20 7.48
C ILE A 53 -0.97 -4.30 6.23
N PHE A 54 -1.94 -3.39 6.09
CA PHE A 54 -2.00 -2.50 4.93
C PHE A 54 -0.84 -1.51 4.87
N ILE A 55 -0.29 -1.08 6.02
CA ILE A 55 0.83 -0.14 6.10
C ILE A 55 2.12 -0.69 5.44
N PRO A 56 2.65 -1.87 5.83
CA PRO A 56 3.82 -2.45 5.18
C PRO A 56 3.57 -2.85 3.73
N ILE A 57 2.35 -3.28 3.38
CA ILE A 57 1.97 -3.52 1.98
C ILE A 57 2.12 -2.22 1.17
N LEU A 58 1.50 -1.13 1.63
CA LEU A 58 1.58 0.18 0.99
C LEU A 58 3.03 0.62 0.81
N TYR A 59 3.82 0.58 1.89
CA TYR A 59 5.25 0.91 1.85
C TYR A 59 6.00 0.10 0.78
N SER A 60 5.83 -1.23 0.78
CA SER A 60 6.54 -2.11 -0.16
C SER A 60 6.17 -1.81 -1.61
N LEU A 61 4.88 -1.61 -1.90
CA LEU A 61 4.38 -1.31 -3.24
C LEU A 61 4.93 0.01 -3.76
N VAL A 62 4.82 1.08 -2.95
CA VAL A 62 5.37 2.40 -3.30
C VAL A 62 6.86 2.28 -3.63
N MET A 63 7.63 1.60 -2.76
CA MET A 63 9.06 1.42 -2.97
C MET A 63 9.41 0.58 -4.21
N TYR A 64 8.68 -0.50 -4.46
CA TYR A 64 8.87 -1.31 -5.66
C TYR A 64 8.58 -0.51 -6.92
N ILE A 65 7.52 0.30 -6.92
CA ILE A 65 7.14 1.09 -8.09
C ILE A 65 8.14 2.21 -8.32
N TYR A 66 8.49 2.96 -7.28
CA TYR A 66 9.44 4.07 -7.34
C TYR A 66 10.81 3.63 -7.88
N HIS A 67 11.27 2.43 -7.53
CA HIS A 67 12.53 1.87 -8.04
C HIS A 67 12.38 0.98 -9.29
N GLY A 68 11.19 0.91 -9.89
CA GLY A 68 10.96 0.14 -11.13
C GLY A 68 11.03 -1.39 -10.97
N ALA A 69 10.88 -1.90 -9.75
CA ALA A 69 10.88 -3.33 -9.43
C ALA A 69 9.47 -3.97 -9.39
N TYR A 70 8.42 -3.19 -9.62
CA TYR A 70 7.03 -3.68 -9.57
C TYR A 70 6.54 -4.27 -10.90
N PHE A 71 6.63 -3.52 -11.99
CA PHE A 71 6.17 -3.95 -13.31
C PHE A 71 7.25 -4.77 -14.03
N LEU A 72 6.85 -5.82 -14.73
CA LEU A 72 7.75 -6.54 -15.64
C LEU A 72 8.08 -5.65 -16.85
N LYS A 73 9.28 -5.81 -17.43
CA LYS A 73 9.74 -4.99 -18.57
C LYS A 73 8.81 -5.00 -19.78
N HIS A 74 8.05 -6.07 -19.98
CA HIS A 74 7.13 -6.22 -21.10
C HIS A 74 5.68 -5.80 -20.76
N GLN A 75 5.42 -5.35 -19.53
CA GLN A 75 4.09 -4.90 -19.12
C GLN A 75 3.90 -3.42 -19.41
N ASN A 76 2.71 -3.06 -19.89
CA ASN A 76 2.34 -1.66 -20.07
C ASN A 76 1.97 -1.03 -18.72
N GLY A 77 2.97 -0.49 -18.02
CA GLY A 77 2.80 0.14 -16.71
C GLY A 77 1.75 1.26 -16.68
N LYS A 78 1.58 1.98 -17.79
CA LYS A 78 0.56 3.04 -17.92
C LYS A 78 -0.86 2.47 -17.87
N LEU A 79 -1.13 1.39 -18.62
CA LEU A 79 -2.44 0.74 -18.61
C LEU A 79 -2.78 0.21 -17.21
N TYR A 80 -1.84 -0.51 -16.58
CA TYR A 80 -2.06 -1.04 -15.24
C TYR A 80 -2.25 0.06 -14.19
N SER A 81 -1.48 1.15 -14.26
CA SER A 81 -1.66 2.32 -13.39
C SER A 81 -3.08 2.89 -13.49
N ILE A 82 -3.64 3.02 -14.70
CA ILE A 82 -5.02 3.49 -14.88
C ILE A 82 -6.03 2.49 -14.29
N LEU A 83 -5.86 1.19 -14.55
CA LEU A 83 -6.76 0.17 -14.02
C LEU A 83 -6.75 0.14 -12.47
N PHE A 84 -5.58 0.20 -11.85
CA PHE A 84 -5.47 0.26 -10.39
C PHE A 84 -6.09 1.53 -9.83
N PHE A 85 -5.99 2.65 -10.54
CA PHE A 85 -6.63 3.91 -10.10
C PHE A 85 -8.16 3.77 -10.09
N ILE A 86 -8.73 3.21 -11.14
CA ILE A 86 -10.19 2.98 -11.25
C ILE A 86 -10.66 2.01 -10.16
N ILE A 87 -9.97 0.88 -9.99
CA ILE A 87 -10.28 -0.11 -8.93
C ILE A 87 -10.19 0.55 -7.55
N GLY A 88 -9.17 1.37 -7.33
CA GLY A 88 -8.97 2.08 -6.09
C GLY A 88 -10.10 3.06 -5.77
N ILE A 89 -10.57 3.84 -6.75
CA ILE A 89 -11.73 4.72 -6.58
C ILE A 89 -12.99 3.91 -6.27
N LEU A 90 -13.23 2.80 -6.98
CA LEU A 90 -14.41 1.95 -6.74
C LEU A 90 -14.41 1.40 -5.30
N LEU A 91 -13.27 0.91 -4.81
CA LEU A 91 -13.16 0.43 -3.43
C LEU A 91 -13.24 1.56 -2.40
N LEU A 92 -12.66 2.72 -2.69
CA LEU A 92 -12.77 3.90 -1.83
C LEU A 92 -14.22 4.37 -1.71
N SER A 93 -14.99 4.28 -2.80
CA SER A 93 -16.41 4.67 -2.81
C SER A 93 -17.29 3.85 -1.86
N GLN A 94 -16.89 2.60 -1.56
CA GLN A 94 -17.61 1.75 -0.61
C GLN A 94 -17.61 2.34 0.81
N GLY A 95 -16.61 3.15 1.14
CA GLY A 95 -16.51 3.84 2.43
C GLY A 95 -17.55 4.94 2.66
N PHE A 96 -18.21 5.38 1.59
CA PHE A 96 -19.28 6.38 1.66
C PHE A 96 -20.68 5.73 1.69
N SER A 97 -20.74 4.40 1.86
CA SER A 97 -22.01 3.69 1.96
C SER A 97 -22.75 4.08 3.25
N PRO A 98 -24.02 4.53 3.19
CA PRO A 98 -24.80 4.88 4.37
C PRO A 98 -25.24 3.66 5.21
N TYR A 99 -24.92 2.44 4.76
CA TYR A 99 -25.27 1.19 5.42
C TYR A 99 -24.09 0.51 6.11
N ALA A 100 -22.89 1.11 6.04
CA ALA A 100 -21.65 0.50 6.49
C ALA A 100 -20.75 1.56 7.12
N ASP A 101 -20.93 1.78 8.43
CA ASP A 101 -20.13 2.75 9.17
C ASP A 101 -18.68 2.29 9.27
N ILE A 102 -17.75 3.15 8.88
CA ILE A 102 -16.28 2.93 9.02
C ILE A 102 -15.88 3.06 10.49
N VAL A 103 -16.57 3.91 11.25
CA VAL A 103 -16.35 4.13 12.67
C VAL A 103 -17.68 3.98 13.39
N SER A 104 -17.75 3.03 14.33
CA SER A 104 -18.89 2.83 15.22
C SER A 104 -18.41 2.94 16.65
N ASP A 105 -19.12 3.71 17.48
CA ASP A 105 -18.80 3.89 18.91
C ASP A 105 -17.35 4.33 19.21
N GLY A 106 -16.75 5.09 18.30
CA GLY A 106 -15.36 5.54 18.41
C GLY A 106 -14.30 4.50 18.02
N LEU A 107 -14.71 3.32 17.55
CA LEU A 107 -13.85 2.24 17.10
C LEU A 107 -13.92 2.07 15.57
N VAL A 108 -12.80 1.69 14.97
CA VAL A 108 -12.71 1.42 13.53
C VAL A 108 -13.29 0.03 13.22
N THR A 109 -14.29 -0.05 12.35
CA THR A 109 -14.96 -1.30 12.00
C THR A 109 -14.27 -2.00 10.82
N LEU A 110 -14.69 -3.24 10.54
CA LEU A 110 -14.24 -3.98 9.35
C LEU A 110 -14.57 -3.28 8.02
N ASN A 111 -15.56 -2.39 8.00
CA ASN A 111 -15.93 -1.63 6.81
C ASN A 111 -14.80 -0.69 6.34
N ALA A 112 -13.85 -0.36 7.21
CA ALA A 112 -12.65 0.40 6.87
C ALA A 112 -11.72 -0.33 5.88
N ILE A 113 -11.78 -1.67 5.80
CA ILE A 113 -10.90 -2.49 4.96
C ILE A 113 -11.06 -2.13 3.48
N GLY A 114 -12.30 -1.95 3.00
CA GLY A 114 -12.58 -1.60 1.60
C GLY A 114 -11.90 -0.29 1.18
N PRO A 115 -12.18 0.83 1.89
CA PRO A 115 -11.54 2.12 1.66
C PRO A 115 -10.02 2.09 1.77
N VAL A 116 -9.47 1.44 2.80
CA VAL A 116 -8.01 1.34 2.99
C VAL A 116 -7.36 0.54 1.86
N SER A 117 -7.98 -0.55 1.42
CA SER A 117 -7.56 -1.29 0.23
C SER A 117 -7.62 -0.40 -1.02
N GLY A 118 -8.68 0.40 -1.17
CA GLY A 118 -8.82 1.38 -2.24
C GLY A 118 -7.65 2.39 -2.29
N LEU A 119 -7.23 2.90 -1.13
CA LEU A 119 -6.07 3.79 -1.02
C LEU A 119 -4.77 3.12 -1.49
N ILE A 120 -4.58 1.82 -1.21
CA ILE A 120 -3.43 1.08 -1.71
C ILE A 120 -3.43 1.03 -3.24
N TRP A 121 -4.55 0.72 -3.86
CA TRP A 121 -4.63 0.68 -5.32
C TRP A 121 -4.36 2.05 -5.95
N ILE A 122 -4.90 3.13 -5.37
CA ILE A 122 -4.60 4.51 -5.81
C ILE A 122 -3.11 4.83 -5.64
N SER A 123 -2.50 4.38 -4.55
CA SER A 123 -1.08 4.62 -4.28
C SER A 123 -0.15 4.02 -5.34
N ILE A 124 -0.52 2.86 -5.92
CA ILE A 124 0.22 2.23 -7.00
C ILE A 124 0.25 3.17 -8.21
N SER A 125 -0.91 3.70 -8.57
CA SER A 125 -1.07 4.61 -9.70
C SER A 125 -0.31 5.92 -9.49
N LEU A 126 -0.44 6.50 -8.30
CA LEU A 126 0.23 7.73 -7.93
C LEU A 126 1.75 7.58 -7.94
N SER A 127 2.26 6.49 -7.35
CA SER A 127 3.70 6.17 -7.33
C SER A 127 4.27 6.02 -8.73
N TYR A 128 3.50 5.43 -9.65
CA TYR A 128 3.90 5.30 -11.05
C TYR A 128 4.01 6.67 -11.74
N VAL A 129 3.04 7.58 -11.50
CA VAL A 129 3.07 8.94 -12.04
C VAL A 129 4.28 9.71 -11.48
N VAL A 130 4.50 9.65 -10.17
CA VAL A 130 5.63 10.31 -9.50
C VAL A 130 6.96 9.82 -10.07
N ARG A 131 7.12 8.51 -10.24
CA ARG A 131 8.34 7.95 -10.86
C ARG A 131 8.59 8.51 -12.25
N ASN A 132 7.59 8.48 -13.13
CA ASN A 132 7.73 8.97 -14.49
C ASN A 132 8.07 10.47 -14.53
N LEU A 133 7.52 11.27 -13.61
CA LEU A 133 7.84 12.69 -13.50
C LEU A 133 9.30 12.91 -13.07
N VAL A 134 9.79 12.11 -12.12
CA VAL A 134 11.18 12.18 -11.65
C VAL A 134 12.15 11.73 -12.73
N GLU A 135 11.85 10.65 -13.45
CA GLU A 135 12.70 10.15 -14.55
C GLU A 135 12.81 11.20 -15.67
N LYS A 136 11.69 11.78 -16.11
CA LYS A 136 11.69 12.86 -17.11
C LYS A 136 12.49 14.09 -16.70
N ARG A 137 12.46 14.43 -15.40
CA ARG A 137 13.23 15.57 -14.89
C ARG A 137 14.73 15.32 -14.94
N LYS A 138 15.16 14.10 -14.61
CA LYS A 138 16.58 13.71 -14.69
C LYS A 138 17.10 13.72 -16.11
N GLU A 139 16.31 13.24 -17.07
CA GLU A 139 16.66 13.28 -18.49
C GLU A 139 16.84 14.73 -18.98
N ALA A 140 15.98 15.65 -18.55
CA ALA A 140 16.12 17.07 -18.90
C ALA A 140 17.36 17.73 -18.27
N ASP A 141 17.68 17.40 -17.02
CA ASP A 141 18.87 17.92 -16.32
C ASP A 141 20.20 17.36 -16.88
N GLU A 142 20.18 16.24 -17.62
CA GLU A 142 21.35 15.62 -18.25
C GLU A 142 21.60 16.14 -19.71
N GLU A 143 20.62 16.81 -20.31
CA GLU A 143 20.70 17.39 -21.66
C GLU A 143 21.15 18.86 -21.69
N ASP A 144 21.19 19.56 -20.54
CA ASP A 144 21.69 20.93 -20.35
C ASP A 144 23.19 20.98 -19.95
#